data_AF-A0A8T2L304-F1
#
_entry.id   AF-A0A8T2L304-F1
#
_cell.length_a   1.000
_cell.length_b   1.000
_cell.length_c   1.000
_cell.angle_alpha   90.00
_cell.angle_beta   90.00
_cell.angle_gamma   90.00
#
_symmetry.space_group_name_H-M   'P 1'
#
loop_
_entity.id
_entity.type
_entity.pdbx_description
1 polymer ?
#
loop_
_entity_poly.entity_id
_entity_poly.type
_entity_poly.pdbx_seq_one_letter_code
_entity_poly.pdbx_strand_id
1 'polypeptide(L)'
;MASIPSTQNNSIVSLREVPFCRRNNQDKLATKDLGPPRPNLNIKQVSTKGGKSYNRGFSRSWYERKTWLAGCEVASALFCYPCVLFHPNSGTGTETAWTTTGVTDMHHLSEKVKKHETSKLHMDSCLKFSAFGKVNIATQLDEGYRIAVRKHNDEVSKNRHILARLIDCVKFCGVFELALRGKDETEGSSNPGIFRGLVDLVASLDEVFEEHLKTATVFKGTS
;
A
#
# COMPACT_ATOMS: atom_id res chain seq x y z
N MET A 1 -40.71 -12.46 -19.45
CA MET A 1 -39.88 -11.41 -18.83
C MET A 1 -38.49 -11.98 -18.66
N ALA A 2 -37.55 -11.60 -19.54
CA ALA A 2 -36.18 -12.11 -19.49
C ALA A 2 -35.42 -11.34 -18.40
N SER A 3 -35.01 -12.05 -17.36
CA SER A 3 -34.17 -11.53 -16.28
C SER A 3 -32.85 -11.05 -16.87
N ILE A 4 -32.58 -9.74 -16.79
CA ILE A 4 -31.28 -9.16 -17.14
C ILE A 4 -30.27 -9.76 -16.15
N PRO A 5 -29.23 -10.50 -16.60
CA PRO A 5 -28.23 -11.02 -15.69
C PRO A 5 -27.51 -9.83 -15.06
N SER A 6 -27.56 -9.74 -13.73
CA SER A 6 -26.83 -8.76 -12.92
C SER A 6 -25.39 -8.69 -13.40
N THR A 7 -25.05 -7.61 -14.11
CA THR A 7 -23.78 -7.51 -14.82
C THR A 7 -22.70 -7.33 -13.76
N GLN A 8 -21.90 -8.37 -13.53
CA GLN A 8 -20.85 -8.33 -12.50
C GLN A 8 -19.93 -7.13 -12.72
N ASN A 9 -19.50 -6.50 -11.62
CA ASN A 9 -18.76 -5.23 -11.64
C ASN A 9 -17.44 -5.34 -12.45
N ASN A 10 -16.82 -6.52 -12.53
CA ASN A 10 -15.61 -6.80 -13.31
C ASN A 10 -15.86 -7.15 -14.79
N SER A 11 -17.11 -7.19 -15.24
CA SER A 11 -17.42 -7.52 -16.64
C SER A 11 -16.90 -6.43 -17.60
N ILE A 12 -16.50 -6.84 -18.81
CA ILE A 12 -16.05 -5.90 -19.85
C ILE A 12 -17.16 -4.89 -20.22
N VAL A 13 -18.43 -5.30 -20.15
CA VAL A 13 -19.59 -4.42 -20.40
C VAL A 13 -19.66 -3.34 -19.32
N SER A 14 -19.63 -3.73 -18.04
CA SER A 14 -19.65 -2.79 -16.92
C SER A 14 -18.44 -1.83 -16.93
N LEU A 15 -17.27 -2.31 -17.34
CA LEU A 15 -16.06 -1.49 -17.46
C LEU A 15 -16.11 -0.50 -18.64
N ARG A 16 -16.97 -0.73 -19.64
CA ARG A 16 -17.21 0.24 -20.72
C ARG A 16 -18.21 1.30 -20.33
N GLU A 17 -19.27 0.92 -19.62
CA GLU A 17 -20.29 1.84 -19.12
C GLU A 17 -19.71 2.78 -18.06
N VAL A 18 -19.00 2.21 -17.08
CA VAL A 18 -18.32 2.95 -16.01
C VAL A 18 -16.84 2.56 -16.00
N PRO A 19 -15.99 3.32 -16.73
CA PRO A 19 -14.55 3.11 -16.77
C PRO A 19 -13.94 3.00 -15.38
N PHE A 20 -12.95 2.10 -15.25
CA PHE A 20 -12.29 1.82 -13.97
C PHE A 20 -11.81 3.10 -13.27
N CYS A 21 -11.27 4.08 -14.01
CA CYS A 21 -10.80 5.35 -13.46
C CYS A 21 -11.91 6.17 -12.76
N ARG A 22 -13.16 6.08 -13.23
CA ARG A 22 -14.32 6.81 -12.71
C ARG A 22 -14.98 6.17 -11.49
N ARG A 23 -14.58 4.94 -11.13
CA ARG A 23 -15.11 4.22 -9.97
C ARG A 23 -14.49 4.74 -8.66
N ASN A 24 -15.22 4.60 -7.54
CA ASN A 24 -14.67 4.87 -6.21
C ASN A 24 -13.63 3.79 -5.83
N ASN A 25 -12.86 4.02 -4.76
CA ASN A 25 -11.78 3.10 -4.37
C ASN A 25 -12.28 1.72 -3.92
N GLN A 26 -13.43 1.64 -3.25
CA GLN A 26 -14.00 0.37 -2.80
C GLN A 26 -14.40 -0.51 -3.99
N ASP A 27 -15.08 0.08 -4.98
CA ASP A 27 -15.47 -0.60 -6.22
C ASP A 27 -14.27 -1.00 -7.07
N LYS A 28 -13.21 -0.17 -7.11
CA LYS A 28 -11.96 -0.51 -7.79
C LYS A 28 -11.29 -1.72 -7.16
N LEU A 29 -11.24 -1.80 -5.83
CA LEU A 29 -10.70 -2.95 -5.11
C LEU A 29 -11.54 -4.20 -5.36
N ALA A 30 -12.87 -4.12 -5.21
CA ALA A 30 -13.76 -5.22 -5.50
C ALA A 30 -13.64 -5.74 -6.95
N THR A 31 -13.48 -4.82 -7.91
CA THR A 31 -13.24 -5.15 -9.34
C THR A 31 -11.92 -5.89 -9.54
N LYS A 32 -10.88 -5.52 -8.80
CA LYS A 32 -9.59 -6.21 -8.82
C LYS A 32 -9.69 -7.60 -8.21
N ASP A 33 -10.37 -7.73 -7.08
CA ASP A 33 -10.49 -9.00 -6.34
C ASP A 33 -11.29 -10.05 -7.11
N LEU A 34 -12.34 -9.62 -7.83
CA LEU A 34 -13.09 -10.49 -8.75
C LEU A 34 -12.26 -10.97 -9.95
N GLY A 35 -11.23 -10.22 -10.34
CA GLY A 35 -10.32 -10.56 -11.43
C GLY A 35 -10.97 -10.55 -12.83
N PRO A 36 -10.25 -11.04 -13.86
CA PRO A 36 -10.73 -11.07 -15.24
C PRO A 36 -11.97 -11.97 -15.41
N PRO A 37 -13.04 -11.53 -16.11
CA PRO A 37 -14.17 -12.38 -16.43
C PRO A 37 -13.76 -13.49 -17.41
N ARG A 38 -14.12 -14.74 -17.12
CA ARG A 38 -13.72 -15.93 -17.91
C ARG A 38 -14.93 -16.77 -18.36
N PRO A 39 -15.85 -16.19 -19.15
CA PRO A 39 -17.00 -16.93 -19.69
C PRO A 39 -16.58 -17.95 -20.76
N ASN A 40 -17.44 -18.94 -21.00
CA ASN A 40 -17.27 -19.88 -22.10
C ASN A 40 -17.73 -19.23 -23.42
N LEU A 41 -16.78 -18.67 -24.18
CA LEU A 41 -17.10 -17.98 -25.42
C LEU A 41 -17.37 -18.97 -26.57
N ASN A 42 -18.45 -18.73 -27.31
CA ASN A 42 -18.81 -19.50 -28.50
C ASN A 42 -18.30 -18.80 -29.77
N ILE A 43 -16.98 -18.62 -29.87
CA ILE A 43 -16.34 -18.08 -31.07
C ILE A 43 -16.12 -19.23 -32.03
N LYS A 44 -16.76 -19.20 -33.20
CA LYS A 44 -16.57 -20.19 -34.27
C LYS A 44 -16.04 -19.47 -35.51
N GLN A 45 -14.89 -19.89 -35.99
CA GLN A 45 -14.32 -19.44 -37.25
C GLN A 45 -14.14 -20.62 -38.19
N VAL A 46 -14.76 -20.53 -39.37
CA VAL A 46 -14.58 -21.48 -40.46
C VAL A 46 -13.47 -20.96 -41.35
N SER A 47 -12.43 -21.77 -41.58
CA SER A 47 -11.34 -21.45 -42.50
C SER A 47 -11.23 -22.53 -43.55
N THR A 48 -11.03 -22.14 -44.81
CA THR A 48 -10.87 -23.08 -45.93
C THR A 48 -9.45 -23.01 -46.45
N LYS A 49 -8.72 -24.14 -46.41
CA LYS A 49 -7.36 -24.25 -46.97
C LYS A 49 -7.28 -25.50 -47.83
N GLY A 50 -6.93 -25.33 -49.12
CA GLY A 50 -6.80 -26.44 -50.06
C GLY A 50 -8.08 -27.27 -50.23
N GLY A 51 -9.25 -26.63 -50.27
CA GLY A 51 -10.55 -27.31 -50.45
C GLY A 51 -11.13 -28.00 -49.20
N LYS A 52 -10.40 -28.03 -48.08
CA LYS A 52 -10.89 -28.58 -46.80
C LYS A 52 -11.30 -27.45 -45.86
N SER A 53 -12.46 -27.61 -45.21
CA SER A 53 -12.96 -26.69 -44.18
C SER A 53 -12.45 -27.11 -42.80
N TYR A 54 -12.00 -26.13 -42.02
CA TYR A 54 -11.54 -26.30 -40.65
C TYR A 54 -12.34 -25.39 -39.73
N ASN A 55 -12.96 -25.96 -38.71
CA ASN A 55 -13.61 -25.20 -37.65
C ASN A 55 -12.59 -24.95 -36.54
N ARG A 56 -12.23 -23.69 -36.32
CA ARG A 56 -11.42 -23.26 -35.19
C ARG A 56 -12.30 -22.49 -34.23
N GLY A 57 -12.28 -22.89 -32.96
CA GLY A 57 -13.05 -22.25 -31.92
C GLY A 57 -12.20 -21.81 -30.74
N PHE A 58 -12.79 -20.97 -29.89
CA PHE A 58 -12.16 -20.62 -28.62
C PHE A 58 -12.07 -21.85 -27.71
N SER A 59 -10.94 -22.00 -27.02
CA SER A 59 -10.72 -23.04 -26.02
C SER A 59 -10.46 -22.40 -24.66
N ARG A 60 -11.15 -22.88 -23.62
CA ARG A 60 -11.03 -22.38 -22.24
C ARG A 60 -9.60 -22.45 -21.68
N SER A 61 -8.77 -23.38 -22.20
CA SER A 61 -7.34 -23.50 -21.86
C SER A 61 -6.54 -22.22 -22.10
N TRP A 62 -7.04 -21.28 -22.92
CA TRP A 62 -6.43 -19.96 -23.07
C TRP A 62 -6.45 -19.12 -21.79
N TYR A 63 -7.51 -19.22 -20.99
CA TYR A 63 -7.59 -18.48 -19.72
C TYR A 63 -6.59 -19.00 -18.68
N GLU A 64 -6.28 -20.29 -18.72
CA GLU A 64 -5.26 -20.91 -17.86
C GLU A 64 -3.86 -20.50 -18.28
N ARG A 65 -3.60 -20.50 -19.59
CA ARG A 65 -2.29 -20.09 -20.15
C ARG A 65 -2.00 -18.60 -20.01
N LYS A 66 -3.04 -17.77 -19.95
CA LYS A 66 -2.94 -16.31 -19.96
C LYS A 66 -3.86 -15.73 -18.89
N THR A 67 -3.33 -15.56 -17.69
CA THR A 67 -4.10 -15.14 -16.51
C THR A 67 -4.73 -13.75 -16.65
N TRP A 68 -4.15 -12.88 -17.48
CA TRP A 68 -4.64 -11.53 -17.80
C TRP A 68 -5.80 -11.50 -18.80
N LEU A 69 -6.10 -12.62 -19.46
CA LEU A 69 -7.08 -12.72 -20.52
C LEU A 69 -8.51 -12.67 -19.96
N ALA A 70 -9.35 -11.82 -20.56
CA ALA A 70 -10.76 -11.70 -20.25
C ALA A 70 -11.62 -12.01 -21.47
N GLY A 71 -12.77 -12.63 -21.25
CA GLY A 71 -13.80 -12.84 -22.27
C GLY A 71 -15.01 -11.93 -22.06
N CYS A 72 -15.66 -11.56 -23.16
CA CYS A 72 -16.94 -10.87 -23.15
C CYS A 72 -17.94 -11.66 -23.99
N GLU A 73 -19.03 -12.17 -23.39
CA GLU A 73 -20.07 -12.93 -24.10
C GLU A 73 -20.84 -12.05 -25.08
N VAL A 74 -21.19 -10.83 -24.67
CA VAL A 74 -21.96 -9.87 -25.50
C VAL A 74 -21.20 -9.51 -26.78
N ALA A 75 -19.89 -9.25 -26.66
CA ALA A 75 -19.05 -8.97 -27.82
C ALA A 75 -18.54 -10.25 -28.52
N SER A 76 -18.75 -11.43 -27.93
CA SER A 76 -18.14 -12.71 -28.32
C SER A 76 -16.65 -12.56 -28.68
N ALA A 77 -15.88 -11.91 -27.81
CA ALA A 77 -14.50 -11.52 -28.08
C ALA A 77 -13.62 -11.55 -26.83
N LEU A 78 -12.30 -11.63 -27.05
CA LEU A 78 -11.28 -11.62 -26.00
C LEU A 78 -10.67 -10.23 -25.81
N PHE A 79 -10.31 -9.92 -24.57
CA PHE A 79 -9.74 -8.65 -24.14
C PHE A 79 -8.57 -8.89 -23.19
N CYS A 80 -7.71 -7.88 -23.03
CA CYS A 80 -6.71 -7.85 -21.98
C CYS A 80 -7.25 -7.09 -20.77
N TYR A 81 -7.47 -7.78 -19.66
CA TYR A 81 -8.12 -7.20 -18.49
C TYR A 81 -7.34 -6.02 -17.89
N PRO A 82 -6.02 -6.12 -17.61
CA PRO A 82 -5.25 -4.97 -17.13
C PRO A 82 -5.29 -3.78 -18.10
N CYS A 83 -5.19 -4.01 -19.41
CA CYS A 83 -5.21 -2.95 -20.41
C CYS A 83 -6.57 -2.23 -20.47
N VAL A 84 -7.68 -2.98 -20.35
CA VAL A 84 -9.04 -2.39 -20.26
C VAL A 84 -9.17 -1.49 -19.03
N LEU A 85 -8.55 -1.86 -17.90
CA LEU A 85 -8.64 -1.09 -16.66
C LEU A 85 -7.81 0.21 -16.70
N PHE A 86 -6.57 0.15 -17.20
CA PHE A 86 -5.62 1.27 -17.06
C PHE A 86 -5.39 2.07 -18.35
N HIS A 87 -5.70 1.51 -19.51
CA HIS A 87 -5.48 2.13 -20.82
C HIS A 87 -6.62 1.85 -21.82
N PRO A 88 -7.91 2.09 -21.46
CA PRO A 88 -9.04 1.69 -22.29
C PRO A 88 -9.05 2.31 -23.70
N ASN A 89 -8.40 3.47 -23.88
CA ASN A 89 -8.36 4.24 -25.13
C ASN A 89 -6.94 4.56 -25.62
N SER A 90 -5.91 3.96 -25.00
CA SER A 90 -4.53 4.22 -25.41
C SER A 90 -4.07 3.06 -26.27
N GLY A 91 -3.92 3.30 -27.57
CA GLY A 91 -3.39 2.31 -28.51
C GLY A 91 -3.64 2.69 -29.96
N THR A 92 -2.74 2.28 -30.84
CA THR A 92 -2.91 2.37 -32.30
C THR A 92 -2.90 0.97 -32.90
N GLY A 93 -3.81 0.68 -33.84
CA GLY A 93 -3.82 -0.59 -34.56
C GLY A 93 -4.13 -1.81 -33.69
N THR A 94 -3.18 -2.73 -33.51
CA THR A 94 -3.42 -4.02 -32.82
C THR A 94 -3.69 -3.91 -31.32
N GLU A 95 -3.34 -2.78 -30.69
CA GLU A 95 -3.54 -2.58 -29.25
C GLU A 95 -5.00 -2.25 -28.90
N THR A 96 -5.73 -1.57 -29.80
CA THR A 96 -7.17 -1.32 -29.63
C THR A 96 -7.99 -2.61 -29.71
N ALA A 97 -7.45 -3.66 -30.32
CA ALA A 97 -8.07 -4.99 -30.33
C ALA A 97 -8.14 -5.62 -28.94
N TRP A 98 -7.22 -5.28 -28.04
CA TRP A 98 -7.20 -5.85 -26.69
C TRP A 98 -8.00 -5.04 -25.67
N THR A 99 -8.49 -3.86 -26.05
CA THR A 99 -9.23 -2.95 -25.16
C THR A 99 -10.62 -2.58 -25.70
N THR A 100 -10.70 -2.14 -26.95
CA THR A 100 -11.90 -1.51 -27.54
C THR A 100 -12.68 -2.43 -28.47
N THR A 101 -12.05 -3.09 -29.44
CA THR A 101 -12.79 -3.89 -30.44
C THR A 101 -12.91 -5.36 -30.05
N GLY A 102 -11.92 -5.91 -29.35
CA GLY A 102 -11.88 -7.31 -28.96
C GLY A 102 -11.22 -8.21 -30.02
N VAL A 103 -10.57 -9.28 -29.57
CA VAL A 103 -9.93 -10.27 -30.43
C VAL A 103 -10.86 -11.45 -30.66
N THR A 104 -11.26 -11.64 -31.92
CA THR A 104 -12.11 -12.76 -32.38
C THR A 104 -11.37 -13.76 -33.27
N ASP A 105 -10.18 -13.40 -33.75
CA ASP A 105 -9.34 -14.21 -34.62
C ASP A 105 -8.61 -15.30 -33.85
N MET A 106 -9.20 -16.49 -33.83
CA MET A 106 -8.68 -17.69 -33.16
C MET A 106 -7.54 -18.33 -33.96
N HIS A 107 -7.45 -18.09 -35.27
CA HIS A 107 -6.38 -18.63 -36.11
C HIS A 107 -5.02 -18.02 -35.74
N HIS A 108 -4.97 -16.70 -35.56
CA HIS A 108 -3.74 -15.98 -35.22
C HIS A 108 -3.64 -15.58 -33.74
N LEU A 109 -4.51 -16.14 -32.88
CA LEU A 109 -4.58 -15.75 -31.46
C LEU A 109 -3.22 -15.90 -30.75
N SER A 110 -2.50 -16.99 -31.00
CA SER A 110 -1.19 -17.24 -30.40
C SER A 110 -0.16 -16.17 -30.75
N GLU A 111 -0.11 -15.76 -32.01
CA GLU A 111 0.79 -14.70 -32.48
C GLU A 111 0.39 -13.34 -31.90
N LYS A 112 -0.91 -13.01 -31.94
CA LYS A 112 -1.44 -11.76 -31.36
C LYS A 112 -1.16 -11.66 -29.87
N VAL A 113 -1.29 -12.76 -29.13
CA VAL A 113 -0.97 -12.84 -27.70
C VAL A 113 0.51 -12.55 -27.47
N LYS A 114 1.42 -13.23 -28.18
CA LYS A 114 2.87 -13.02 -28.02
C LYS A 114 3.26 -11.57 -28.31
N LYS A 115 2.73 -10.98 -29.38
CA LYS A 115 2.99 -9.58 -29.75
C LYS A 115 2.41 -8.61 -28.72
N HIS A 116 1.26 -8.92 -28.13
CA HIS A 116 0.66 -8.08 -27.09
C HIS A 116 1.45 -8.12 -25.79
N GLU A 117 1.95 -9.27 -25.38
CA GLU A 117 2.71 -9.40 -24.13
C GLU A 117 4.02 -8.60 -24.14
N THR A 118 4.60 -8.35 -25.31
CA THR A 118 5.81 -7.51 -25.46
C THR A 118 5.50 -6.01 -25.61
N SER A 119 4.23 -5.61 -25.69
CA SER A 119 3.84 -4.20 -25.75
C SER A 119 4.15 -3.47 -24.45
N LYS A 120 4.67 -2.24 -24.57
CA LYS A 120 4.89 -1.34 -23.43
C LYS A 120 3.60 -1.08 -22.65
N LEU A 121 2.47 -0.92 -23.35
CA LEU A 121 1.18 -0.68 -22.72
C LEU A 121 0.71 -1.88 -21.90
N HIS A 122 0.90 -3.10 -22.41
CA HIS A 122 0.58 -4.31 -21.65
C HIS A 122 1.42 -4.41 -20.38
N MET A 123 2.74 -4.26 -20.50
CA MET A 123 3.65 -4.33 -19.36
C MET A 123 3.31 -3.28 -18.29
N ASP A 124 3.11 -2.02 -18.67
CA ASP A 124 2.72 -0.95 -17.74
C ASP A 124 1.36 -1.22 -17.09
N SER A 125 0.37 -1.70 -17.87
CA SER A 125 -0.95 -2.07 -17.33
C SER A 125 -0.87 -3.21 -16.32
N CYS A 126 -0.05 -4.22 -16.58
CA CYS A 126 0.17 -5.35 -15.67
C CYS A 126 0.89 -4.91 -14.38
N LEU A 127 1.86 -4.01 -14.47
CA LEU A 127 2.52 -3.42 -13.30
C LEU A 127 1.54 -2.62 -12.46
N LYS A 128 0.76 -1.72 -13.08
CA LYS A 128 -0.31 -0.95 -12.41
C LYS A 128 -1.34 -1.87 -11.76
N PHE A 129 -1.78 -2.91 -12.46
CA PHE A 129 -2.74 -3.89 -11.91
C PHE A 129 -2.17 -4.65 -10.71
N SER A 130 -0.90 -5.08 -10.77
CA SER A 130 -0.25 -5.79 -9.65
C SER A 130 -0.06 -4.88 -8.43
N ALA A 131 0.35 -3.64 -8.65
CA ALA A 131 0.59 -2.64 -7.60
C ALA A 131 -0.70 -2.06 -6.99
N PHE A 132 -1.78 -1.96 -7.76
CA PHE A 132 -3.03 -1.35 -7.31
C PHE A 132 -3.59 -2.04 -6.05
N GLY A 133 -3.86 -1.31 -4.97
CA GLY A 133 -4.35 -1.91 -3.71
C GLY A 133 -3.29 -2.64 -2.87
N LYS A 134 -2.05 -2.78 -3.35
CA LYS A 134 -0.91 -3.04 -2.46
C LYS A 134 -0.45 -1.68 -1.93
N VAL A 135 -0.41 -1.51 -0.62
CA VAL A 135 0.09 -0.28 0.00
C VAL A 135 1.51 -0.05 -0.49
N ASN A 136 1.77 1.11 -1.10
CA ASN A 136 3.06 1.41 -1.72
C ASN A 136 4.14 1.42 -0.62
N ILE A 137 5.21 0.65 -0.80
CA ILE A 137 6.33 0.59 0.16
C ILE A 137 6.93 1.98 0.38
N ALA A 138 6.95 2.84 -0.66
CA ALA A 138 7.39 4.23 -0.53
C ALA A 138 6.49 5.04 0.41
N THR A 139 5.17 4.83 0.40
CA THR A 139 4.26 5.49 1.36
C THR A 139 4.41 4.95 2.79
N GLN A 140 4.77 3.67 2.97
CA GLN A 140 5.08 3.15 4.31
C GLN A 140 6.43 3.66 4.83
N LEU A 141 7.42 3.81 3.95
CA LEU A 141 8.73 4.34 4.29
C LEU A 141 8.63 5.82 4.67
N ASP A 142 7.83 6.59 3.94
CA ASP A 142 7.56 8.00 4.26
C ASP A 142 6.86 8.15 5.62
N GLU A 143 5.80 7.38 5.88
CA GLU A 143 5.10 7.46 7.16
C GLU A 143 5.97 6.94 8.33
N GLY A 144 6.70 5.83 8.14
CA GLY A 144 7.64 5.31 9.12
C GLY A 144 8.76 6.30 9.44
N TYR A 145 9.29 6.98 8.43
CA TYR A 145 10.28 8.04 8.60
C TYR A 145 9.69 9.23 9.38
N ARG A 146 8.48 9.69 9.03
CA ARG A 146 7.80 10.78 9.74
C ARG A 146 7.52 10.45 11.21
N ILE A 147 7.09 9.23 11.51
CA ILE A 147 6.88 8.74 12.88
C ILE A 147 8.21 8.72 13.65
N ALA A 148 9.29 8.22 13.04
CA ALA A 148 10.61 8.18 13.67
C ALA A 148 11.12 9.58 14.01
N VAL A 149 11.00 10.53 13.07
CA VAL A 149 11.36 11.94 13.30
C VAL A 149 10.54 12.55 14.43
N ARG A 150 9.22 12.30 14.46
CA ARG A 150 8.35 12.80 15.54
C ARG A 150 8.79 12.24 16.89
N LYS A 151 8.97 10.93 17.00
CA LYS A 151 9.39 10.27 18.24
C LYS A 151 10.73 10.82 18.74
N HIS A 152 11.70 11.01 17.84
CA HIS A 152 12.99 11.60 18.19
C HIS A 152 12.83 13.04 18.73
N ASN A 153 12.03 13.86 18.07
CA ASN A 153 11.78 15.24 18.53
C ASN A 153 11.06 15.28 19.89
N ASP A 154 10.11 14.38 20.12
CA ASP A 154 9.42 14.26 21.40
C ASP A 154 10.39 13.86 22.52
N GLU A 155 11.30 12.90 22.26
CA GLU A 155 12.37 12.52 23.19
C GLU A 155 13.32 13.69 23.48
N VAL A 156 13.74 14.44 22.44
CA VAL A 156 14.58 15.63 22.62
C VAL A 156 13.87 16.68 23.46
N SER A 157 12.58 16.92 23.23
CA SER A 157 11.79 17.88 24.01
C SER A 157 11.68 17.46 25.47
N LYS A 158 11.40 16.18 25.74
CA LYS A 158 11.38 15.62 27.11
C LYS A 158 12.72 15.79 27.81
N ASN A 159 13.82 15.43 27.15
CA ASN A 159 15.17 15.55 27.72
C ASN A 159 15.55 17.00 28.04
N ARG A 160 15.19 17.95 27.17
CA ARG A 160 15.41 19.39 27.42
C ARG A 160 14.61 19.88 28.62
N HIS A 161 13.37 19.43 28.78
CA HIS A 161 12.51 19.78 29.91
C HIS A 161 13.10 19.26 31.24
N ILE A 162 13.49 17.98 31.28
CA ILE A 162 14.13 17.35 32.45
C ILE A 162 15.41 18.10 32.84
N LEU A 163 16.28 18.39 31.86
CA LEU A 163 17.52 19.12 32.10
C LEU A 163 17.26 20.53 32.64
N ALA A 164 16.24 21.22 32.14
CA ALA A 164 15.87 22.54 32.64
C ALA A 164 15.47 22.50 34.13
N ARG A 165 14.69 21.48 34.55
CA ARG A 165 14.32 21.29 35.96
C ARG A 165 15.52 21.01 36.86
N LEU A 166 16.48 20.21 36.42
CA LEU A 166 17.73 19.99 37.16
C LEU A 166 18.55 21.27 37.28
N ILE A 167 18.65 22.05 36.20
CA ILE A 167 19.35 23.34 36.22
C ILE A 167 18.69 24.30 37.21
N ASP A 168 17.36 24.34 37.27
CA ASP A 168 16.63 25.17 38.24
C ASP A 168 16.93 24.75 39.68
N CYS A 169 17.02 23.45 39.95
CA CYS A 169 17.44 22.93 41.27
C CYS A 169 18.87 23.38 41.62
N VAL A 170 19.81 23.29 40.68
CA VAL A 170 21.20 23.72 40.88
C VAL A 170 21.28 25.23 41.10
N LYS A 171 20.54 26.03 40.32
CA LYS A 171 20.46 27.48 40.49
C LYS A 171 19.92 27.85 41.87
N PHE A 172 18.85 27.19 42.32
CA PHE A 172 18.31 27.40 43.65
C PHE A 172 19.38 27.16 44.71
N CYS A 173 20.07 26.02 44.66
CA CYS A 173 21.15 25.74 45.61
C CYS A 173 22.27 26.79 45.54
N GLY A 174 22.67 27.22 44.34
CA GLY A 174 23.70 28.25 44.17
C GLY A 174 23.31 29.62 44.75
N VAL A 175 22.07 30.06 44.53
CA VAL A 175 21.56 31.37 45.03
C VAL A 175 21.50 31.41 46.55
N PHE A 176 21.15 30.28 47.19
CA PHE A 176 21.03 30.17 48.63
C PHE A 176 22.29 29.60 49.31
N GLU A 177 23.41 29.47 48.58
CA GLU A 177 24.68 28.90 49.06
C GLU A 177 24.52 27.51 49.71
N LEU A 178 23.57 26.71 49.20
CA LEU A 178 23.25 25.38 49.70
C LEU A 178 24.20 24.34 49.09
N ALA A 179 24.62 23.39 49.91
CA ALA A 179 25.45 22.28 49.43
C ALA A 179 24.68 21.41 48.43
N LEU A 180 25.30 21.14 47.28
CA LEU A 180 24.79 20.18 46.29
C LEU A 180 24.97 18.73 46.74
N ARG A 181 25.86 18.48 47.71
CA ARG A 181 26.21 17.15 48.22
C ARG A 181 25.72 16.99 49.66
N GLY A 182 25.11 15.84 49.95
CA GLY A 182 24.75 15.38 51.30
C GLY A 182 25.85 14.56 51.99
N LYS A 183 25.74 14.40 53.31
CA LYS A 183 26.60 13.46 54.07
C LYS A 183 26.22 12.01 53.78
N ASP A 184 24.93 11.74 53.62
CA ASP A 184 24.36 10.46 53.27
C ASP A 184 23.25 10.69 52.24
N GLU A 185 23.43 10.16 51.04
CA GLU A 185 22.50 10.32 49.89
C GLU A 185 21.83 8.98 49.55
N THR A 186 21.88 8.01 50.47
CA THR A 186 21.19 6.73 50.30
C THR A 186 19.68 6.88 50.43
N GLU A 187 18.90 6.04 49.75
CA GLU A 187 17.43 6.10 49.74
C GLU A 187 16.79 5.96 51.14
N GLY A 188 17.50 5.34 52.09
CA GLY A 188 17.05 5.17 53.47
C GLY A 188 17.50 6.26 54.44
N SER A 189 18.18 7.30 53.96
CA SER A 189 18.70 8.35 54.84
C SER A 189 17.57 9.18 55.45
N SER A 190 17.66 9.47 56.75
CA SER A 190 16.77 10.43 57.41
C SER A 190 17.08 11.88 57.03
N ASN A 191 18.22 12.14 56.39
CA ASN A 191 18.63 13.46 55.92
C ASN A 191 19.37 13.36 54.57
N PRO A 192 18.66 13.12 53.45
CA PRO A 192 19.24 12.78 52.14
C PRO A 192 20.00 13.93 51.44
N GLY A 193 20.29 15.04 52.12
CA GLY A 193 20.93 16.23 51.54
C GLY A 193 19.93 17.15 50.83
N ILE A 194 20.22 18.45 50.88
CA ILE A 194 19.28 19.50 50.45
C ILE A 194 18.95 19.42 48.96
N PHE A 195 19.95 19.17 48.12
CA PHE A 195 19.74 19.05 46.67
C PHE A 195 18.85 17.86 46.30
N ARG A 196 19.06 16.70 46.93
CA ARG A 196 18.23 15.51 46.68
C ARG A 196 16.78 15.76 47.07
N GLY A 197 16.55 16.32 48.26
CA GLY A 197 15.20 16.68 48.71
C GLY A 197 14.53 17.70 47.78
N LEU A 198 15.28 18.63 47.20
CA LEU A 198 14.76 19.58 46.23
C LEU A 198 14.39 18.90 44.90
N VAL A 199 15.22 17.98 44.40
CA VAL A 199 14.92 17.19 43.19
C VAL A 199 13.66 16.35 43.40
N ASP A 200 13.53 15.70 44.56
CA ASP A 200 12.35 14.91 44.91
C ASP A 200 11.09 15.77 45.03
N LEU A 201 11.20 17.00 45.59
CA LEU A 201 10.11 17.96 45.61
C LEU A 201 9.69 18.38 44.20
N VAL A 202 10.65 18.72 43.33
CA VAL A 202 10.34 19.11 41.93
C VAL A 202 9.72 17.94 41.17
N ALA A 203 10.16 16.71 41.42
CA ALA A 203 9.55 15.51 40.86
C ALA A 203 8.09 15.34 41.31
N SER A 204 7.76 15.63 42.57
CA SER A 204 6.36 15.60 43.04
C SER A 204 5.42 16.59 42.33
N LEU A 205 5.98 17.60 41.66
CA LEU A 205 5.24 18.65 40.95
C LEU A 205 5.23 18.48 39.42
N ASP A 206 6.06 17.59 38.88
CA ASP A 206 6.29 17.45 37.44
C ASP A 206 6.32 15.95 37.07
N GLU A 207 5.18 15.44 36.59
CA GLU A 207 4.99 14.02 36.28
C GLU A 207 6.02 13.48 35.28
N VAL A 208 6.42 14.30 34.30
CA VAL A 208 7.42 13.92 33.28
C VAL A 208 8.80 13.76 33.92
N PHE A 209 9.12 14.64 34.86
CA PHE A 209 10.37 14.58 35.61
C PHE A 209 10.39 13.38 36.58
N GLU A 210 9.28 13.12 37.26
CA GLU A 210 9.11 11.96 38.14
C GLU A 210 9.26 10.63 37.38
N GLU A 211 8.59 10.51 36.23
CA GLU A 211 8.69 9.33 35.37
C GLU A 211 10.14 9.11 34.94
N HIS A 212 10.86 10.17 34.55
CA HIS A 212 12.27 10.08 34.20
C HIS A 212 13.11 9.56 35.36
N LEU A 213 12.95 10.08 36.58
CA LEU A 213 13.72 9.63 37.74
C LEU A 213 13.46 8.15 38.08
N LYS A 214 12.23 7.65 37.87
CA LYS A 214 11.87 6.24 38.11
C LYS A 214 12.39 5.29 37.03
N THR A 215 12.44 5.75 35.78
CA THR A 215 12.76 4.91 34.62
C THR A 215 14.21 5.02 34.17
N ALA A 216 14.92 6.07 34.58
CA ALA A 216 16.32 6.28 34.23
C ALA A 216 17.18 5.12 34.76
N THR A 217 17.79 4.39 33.85
CA THR A 217 18.85 3.44 34.20
C THR A 217 20.09 4.24 34.55
N VAL A 218 20.45 4.26 35.84
CA VAL A 218 21.66 4.94 36.31
C VAL A 218 22.85 4.42 35.50
N PHE A 219 23.53 5.32 34.78
CA PHE A 219 24.84 5.03 34.22
C PHE A 219 25.80 4.82 35.40
N LYS A 220 26.04 3.56 35.75
CA LYS A 220 27.12 3.19 36.67
C LYS A 220 28.42 3.33 35.89
N GLY A 221 28.95 4.56 35.85
CA GLY A 221 30.28 4.81 35.34
C GLY A 221 31.31 3.96 36.09
N THR A 222 32.33 3.51 35.37
CA THR A 222 33.50 2.82 35.90
C THR A 222 34.31 3.81 36.75
N SER A 223 34.02 3.86 38.05
CA SER A 223 34.95 4.41 39.06
C SER A 223 35.57 3.26 39.82
#